data_AF-A0A535FFY1-F1
#
_entry.id   AF-A0A535FFY1-F1
#
_cell.length_a   1.000
_cell.length_b   1.000
_cell.length_c   1.000
_cell.angle_alpha   90.00
_cell.angle_beta   90.00
_cell.angle_gamma   90.00
#
_symmetry.space_group_name_H-M   'P 1'
#
loop_
_entity.id
_entity.type
_entity.pdbx_description
1 polymer ?
#
loop_
_entity_poly.entity_id
_entity_poly.type
_entity_poly.pdbx_seq_one_letter_code
_entity_poly.pdbx_strand_id
1 'polypeptide(L)'
;MDAESPHIDVRAVLLEDAQALHELDYSFETDRIYTLNVRGRLTPTTGTGSLSLAKQTLSFELVETPVDPPLYKSYREFEGTPADVEARLCNVDGGYVALANERLAGVILLKVEEWRSLTRIENIIV
;
A
#
# COMPACT_ATOMS: atom_id res chain seq x y z
N MET A 1 -10.91 15.75 30.29
CA MET A 1 -10.99 16.73 29.19
C MET A 1 -11.55 15.97 28.02
N ASP A 2 -12.78 16.27 27.61
CA ASP A 2 -13.32 15.71 26.37
C ASP A 2 -12.56 16.37 25.23
N ALA A 3 -11.66 15.63 24.61
CA ALA A 3 -11.06 16.08 23.36
C ALA A 3 -12.21 16.10 22.34
N GLU A 4 -12.60 17.28 21.88
CA GLU A 4 -13.51 17.40 20.75
C GLU A 4 -12.97 16.55 19.61
N SER A 5 -13.82 15.68 19.08
CA SER A 5 -13.44 14.88 17.92
C SER A 5 -13.09 15.83 16.78
N PRO A 6 -11.94 15.64 16.09
CA PRO A 6 -11.53 16.55 15.05
C PRO A 6 -12.59 16.62 13.96
N HIS A 7 -12.84 17.81 13.44
CA HIS A 7 -13.70 17.96 12.27
C HIS A 7 -12.96 17.36 11.06
N ILE A 8 -13.60 16.39 10.41
CA ILE A 8 -13.03 15.70 9.25
C ILE A 8 -13.77 16.15 7.99
N ASP A 9 -13.02 16.75 7.08
CA ASP A 9 -13.47 17.09 5.73
C ASP A 9 -12.80 16.17 4.70
N VAL A 10 -13.52 15.84 3.63
CA VAL A 10 -13.00 15.04 2.53
C VAL A 10 -13.24 15.79 1.22
N ARG A 11 -12.19 15.92 0.42
CA ARG A 11 -12.28 16.53 -0.92
C ARG A 11 -11.40 15.81 -1.92
N ALA A 12 -11.62 16.10 -3.21
CA ALA A 12 -10.75 15.62 -4.26
C ALA A 12 -9.30 16.08 -4.02
N VAL A 13 -8.35 15.20 -4.33
CA VAL A 13 -6.92 15.53 -4.28
C VAL A 13 -6.60 16.56 -5.38
N LEU A 14 -5.78 17.54 -5.03
CA LEU A 14 -5.30 18.59 -5.92
C LEU A 14 -3.78 18.52 -6.00
N LEU A 15 -3.21 19.05 -7.08
CA LEU A 15 -1.74 19.10 -7.23
C LEU A 15 -1.09 19.92 -6.10
N GLU A 16 -1.79 20.95 -5.62
CA GLU A 16 -1.36 21.79 -4.50
C GLU A 16 -1.19 21.02 -3.18
N ASP A 17 -1.79 19.83 -3.06
CA ASP A 17 -1.63 18.97 -1.88
C ASP A 17 -0.26 18.29 -1.83
N ALA A 18 0.54 18.32 -2.91
CA ALA A 18 1.79 17.59 -3.01
C ALA A 18 2.77 17.88 -1.86
N GLN A 19 2.90 19.15 -1.46
CA GLN A 19 3.77 19.52 -0.34
C GLN A 19 3.25 18.96 0.99
N ALA A 20 1.95 19.12 1.26
CA ALA A 20 1.34 18.62 2.49
C ALA A 20 1.39 17.09 2.58
N LEU A 21 1.27 16.40 1.44
CA LEU A 21 1.43 14.96 1.33
C LEU A 21 2.87 14.50 1.56
N HIS A 22 3.84 15.23 1.02
CA HIS A 22 5.26 14.96 1.23
C HIS A 22 5.67 15.09 2.71
N GLU A 23 5.09 16.06 3.42
CA GLU A 23 5.36 16.32 4.83
C GLU A 23 4.60 15.41 5.80
N LEU A 24 3.60 14.67 5.31
CA LEU A 24 2.79 13.78 6.15
C LEU A 24 3.65 12.63 6.67
N ASP A 25 3.65 12.42 7.99
CA ASP A 25 4.27 11.26 8.62
C ASP A 25 3.26 10.14 8.77
N TYR A 26 3.51 9.04 8.06
CA TYR A 26 2.71 7.82 8.08
C TYR A 26 3.59 6.60 8.37
N SER A 27 4.68 6.84 9.08
CA SER A 27 5.45 5.78 9.72
C SER A 27 4.56 5.05 10.72
N PHE A 28 4.72 3.73 10.81
CA PHE A 28 3.97 2.93 11.77
C PHE A 28 4.85 1.93 12.49
N GLU A 29 4.37 1.53 13.65
CA GLU A 29 4.91 0.46 14.46
C GLU A 29 3.92 -0.70 14.45
N THR A 30 4.41 -1.93 14.32
CA THR A 30 3.57 -3.12 14.37
C THR A 30 4.24 -4.23 15.18
N ASP A 31 3.46 -4.88 16.03
CA ASP A 31 3.83 -6.09 16.76
C ASP A 31 3.41 -7.37 16.00
N ARG A 32 2.89 -7.22 14.78
CA ARG A 32 2.42 -8.33 13.92
C ARG A 32 2.89 -8.16 12.49
N ILE A 33 3.23 -9.28 11.86
CA ILE A 33 3.55 -9.37 10.44
C ILE A 33 2.78 -10.51 9.79
N TYR A 34 2.63 -10.46 8.48
CA TYR A 34 2.14 -11.58 7.71
C TYR A 34 3.31 -12.36 7.10
N THR A 35 3.54 -13.58 7.59
CA THR A 35 4.55 -14.49 7.05
C THR A 35 3.97 -15.29 5.89
N LEU A 36 4.63 -15.22 4.73
CA LEU A 36 4.26 -16.00 3.55
C LEU A 36 4.89 -17.39 3.62
N ASN A 37 4.08 -18.40 3.85
CA ASN A 37 4.46 -19.80 3.80
C ASN A 37 4.21 -20.36 2.40
N VAL A 38 5.26 -20.81 1.74
CA VAL A 38 5.17 -21.47 0.43
C VAL A 38 5.33 -22.97 0.62
N ARG A 39 4.29 -23.74 0.27
CA ARG A 39 4.36 -25.22 0.29
C ARG A 39 4.34 -25.77 -1.13
N GLY A 40 5.15 -26.80 -1.36
CA GLY A 40 5.36 -27.44 -2.65
C GLY A 40 6.84 -27.41 -3.06
N ARG A 41 7.22 -28.23 -4.03
CA ARG A 41 8.57 -28.20 -4.64
C ARG A 41 8.43 -27.90 -6.12
N LEU A 42 9.14 -26.88 -6.58
CA LEU A 42 9.50 -26.76 -7.99
C LEU A 42 10.68 -27.71 -8.23
N THR A 43 10.43 -28.92 -8.74
CA THR A 43 11.53 -29.75 -9.20
C THR A 43 12.05 -29.19 -10.53
N PRO A 44 13.37 -28.95 -10.66
CA PRO A 44 13.96 -28.55 -11.94
C PRO A 44 13.69 -29.63 -12.98
N THR A 45 13.12 -29.24 -14.11
CA THR A 45 12.89 -30.14 -15.25
C THR A 45 14.22 -30.40 -15.97
N THR A 46 15.11 -31.18 -15.36
CA THR A 46 16.29 -31.72 -16.04
C THR A 46 16.14 -33.22 -16.18
N GLY A 47 15.85 -33.69 -17.39
CA GLY A 47 15.93 -35.11 -17.73
C GLY A 47 14.79 -35.59 -18.60
N THR A 48 15.10 -35.77 -19.88
CA THR A 48 14.35 -36.55 -20.87
C THR A 48 13.88 -37.90 -20.30
N GLY A 49 12.58 -38.16 -20.33
CA GLY A 49 12.04 -39.52 -20.23
C GLY A 49 10.78 -39.68 -19.39
N SER A 50 9.63 -39.61 -20.05
CA SER A 50 8.44 -40.45 -19.83
C SER A 50 7.68 -40.42 -18.48
N LEU A 51 6.44 -39.93 -18.61
CA LEU A 51 5.19 -40.34 -17.93
C LEU A 51 4.92 -39.83 -16.50
N SER A 52 3.82 -39.06 -16.42
CA SER A 52 3.18 -38.47 -15.24
C SER A 52 3.97 -37.34 -14.57
N LEU A 53 3.89 -36.12 -15.14
CA LEU A 53 4.09 -34.91 -14.35
C LEU A 53 3.01 -34.89 -13.25
N ALA A 54 3.36 -35.32 -12.04
CA ALA A 54 2.56 -34.99 -10.87
C ALA A 54 2.37 -33.47 -10.90
N LYS A 55 1.12 -33.01 -10.97
CA LYS A 55 0.76 -31.59 -11.06
C LYS A 55 1.48 -30.84 -9.95
N GLN A 56 2.58 -30.20 -10.28
CA GLN A 56 3.38 -29.42 -9.34
C GLN A 56 2.46 -28.33 -8.80
N THR A 57 2.05 -28.48 -7.55
CA THR A 57 1.11 -27.55 -6.93
C THR A 57 1.91 -26.77 -5.91
N LEU A 58 2.10 -25.48 -6.19
CA LEU A 58 2.52 -24.50 -5.20
C LEU A 58 1.27 -24.01 -4.48
N SER A 59 1.36 -23.92 -3.16
CA SER A 59 0.36 -23.27 -2.33
C SER A 59 1.02 -22.19 -1.50
N PHE A 60 0.30 -21.08 -1.36
CA PHE A 60 0.73 -19.91 -0.63
C PHE A 60 -0.23 -19.73 0.53
N GLU A 61 0.30 -19.64 1.73
CA GLU A 61 -0.46 -19.42 2.95
C GLU A 61 0.12 -18.19 3.63
N LEU A 62 -0.75 -17.25 3.99
CA LEU A 62 -0.37 -16.04 4.69
C LEU A 62 -0.79 -16.18 6.15
N VAL A 63 0.17 -16.18 7.06
CA VAL A 63 -0.07 -16.38 8.50
C VAL A 63 0.33 -15.13 9.25
N GLU A 64 -0.56 -14.60 10.08
CA GLU A 64 -0.23 -13.51 11.00
C GLU A 64 0.67 -14.05 12.13
N THR A 65 1.84 -13.45 12.29
CA THR A 65 2.89 -13.86 13.22
C THR A 65 3.24 -12.67 14.12
N PRO A 66 3.23 -12.84 15.46
CA PRO A 66 3.67 -11.80 16.37
C PRO A 66 5.20 -11.60 16.29
N VAL A 67 5.66 -10.37 16.51
CA VAL A 67 7.07 -9.98 16.52
C VAL A 67 7.40 -9.18 17.78
N ASP A 68 8.55 -9.50 18.40
CA ASP A 68 9.07 -8.84 19.61
C ASP A 68 10.61 -8.73 19.50
N PRO A 69 11.19 -7.51 19.49
CA PRO A 69 10.54 -6.21 19.67
C PRO A 69 9.62 -5.84 18.49
N PRO A 70 8.66 -4.91 18.70
CA PRO A 70 7.84 -4.37 17.62
C PRO A 70 8.70 -3.83 16.48
N LEU A 71 8.20 -3.98 15.25
CA LEU A 71 8.85 -3.51 14.06
C LEU A 71 8.39 -2.09 13.74
N TYR A 72 9.34 -1.16 13.73
CA TYR A 72 9.13 0.17 13.20
C TYR A 72 9.41 0.20 11.70
N LYS A 73 8.46 0.71 10.92
CA LYS A 73 8.65 0.95 9.50
C LYS A 73 8.40 2.42 9.19
N SER A 74 9.50 3.10 8.90
CA SER A 74 9.47 4.44 8.31
C SER A 74 8.92 4.31 6.89
N TYR A 75 7.64 4.62 6.72
CA TYR A 75 7.06 4.78 5.41
C TYR A 75 7.24 6.24 4.99
N ARG A 76 8.38 6.50 4.36
CA ARG A 76 8.55 7.69 3.52
C ARG A 76 8.37 7.24 2.09
N GLU A 77 7.20 6.75 1.72
CA GLU A 77 6.88 6.42 0.32
C GLU A 77 6.95 7.67 -0.61
N PHE A 78 6.98 8.86 0.00
CA PHE A 78 7.35 10.15 -0.59
C PHE A 78 8.79 10.59 -0.25
N GLU A 79 9.75 9.66 -0.07
CA GLU A 79 11.20 9.98 0.07
C GLU A 79 11.80 10.68 -1.15
N GLY A 80 11.03 10.78 -2.23
CA GLY A 80 11.31 11.67 -3.34
C GLY A 80 11.22 13.15 -2.93
N THR A 81 11.51 14.01 -3.88
CA THR A 81 11.23 15.44 -3.76
C THR A 81 9.73 15.69 -3.83
N PRO A 82 9.23 16.86 -3.40
CA PRO A 82 7.85 17.29 -3.68
C PRO A 82 7.45 17.11 -5.15
N ALA A 83 8.39 17.27 -6.10
CA ALA A 83 8.16 17.02 -7.52
C ALA A 83 7.82 15.55 -7.85
N ASP A 84 8.32 14.58 -7.08
CA ASP A 84 7.96 13.17 -7.26
C ASP A 84 6.53 12.90 -6.78
N VAL A 85 6.06 13.63 -5.77
CA VAL A 85 4.66 13.59 -5.33
C VAL A 85 3.75 14.22 -6.38
N GLU A 86 4.12 15.38 -6.91
CA GLU A 86 3.41 16.03 -8.02
C GLU A 86 3.33 15.11 -9.24
N ALA A 87 4.44 14.46 -9.61
CA ALA A 87 4.48 13.51 -10.72
C ALA A 87 3.53 12.33 -10.49
N ARG A 88 3.43 11.81 -9.25
CA ARG A 88 2.45 10.77 -8.91
C ARG A 88 1.02 11.30 -9.03
N LEU A 89 0.71 12.47 -8.49
CA LEU A 89 -0.61 13.09 -8.60
C LEU A 89 -1.03 13.33 -10.05
N CYS A 90 -0.08 13.64 -10.95
CA CYS A 90 -0.34 13.77 -12.38
C CYS A 90 -0.62 12.43 -13.09
N ASN A 91 -0.22 11.30 -12.51
CA ASN A 91 -0.30 9.97 -13.12
C ASN A 91 -1.47 9.11 -12.62
N VAL A 92 -2.22 9.60 -11.63
CA VAL A 92 -3.43 8.96 -11.12
C VAL A 92 -4.68 9.54 -11.79
N ASP A 93 -5.73 8.73 -11.88
CA ASP A 93 -7.00 9.14 -12.49
C ASP A 93 -7.91 9.90 -11.52
N GLY A 94 -7.54 9.91 -10.24
CA GLY A 94 -8.20 10.69 -9.20
C GLY A 94 -7.81 10.25 -7.80
N GLY A 95 -8.48 10.82 -6.81
CA GLY A 95 -8.22 10.50 -5.41
C GLY A 95 -8.92 11.48 -4.47
N TYR A 96 -8.81 11.21 -3.17
CA TYR A 96 -9.38 12.05 -2.13
C TYR A 96 -8.35 12.28 -1.02
N VAL A 97 -8.36 13.48 -0.45
CA VAL A 97 -7.62 13.81 0.76
C VAL A 97 -8.60 13.95 1.92
N ALA A 98 -8.18 13.49 3.09
CA ALA A 98 -8.86 13.76 4.35
C ALA A 98 -8.16 14.92 5.06
N LEU A 99 -8.94 15.88 5.54
CA LEU A 99 -8.47 17.03 6.30
C LEU A 99 -9.01 16.92 7.72
N ALA A 100 -8.13 16.89 8.72
CA ALA A 100 -8.49 17.00 10.12
C ALA A 100 -8.18 18.42 10.61
N ASN A 101 -9.21 19.19 10.96
CA ASN A 101 -9.08 20.60 11.32
C ASN A 101 -8.27 21.39 10.26
N GLU A 102 -8.68 21.26 8.99
CA GLU A 102 -8.06 21.90 7.81
C GLU A 102 -6.64 21.43 7.45
N ARG A 103 -6.07 20.48 8.21
CA ARG A 103 -4.74 19.90 7.91
C ARG A 103 -4.88 18.54 7.26
N LEU A 104 -4.05 18.26 6.26
CA LEU A 104 -4.03 16.97 5.60
C LEU A 104 -3.67 15.87 6.62
N ALA A 105 -4.55 14.88 6.72
CA ALA A 105 -4.44 13.75 7.64
C ALA A 105 -4.28 12.41 6.90
N GLY A 106 -4.68 12.34 5.63
CA GLY A 106 -4.58 11.13 4.84
C GLY A 106 -4.95 11.36 3.38
N VAL A 107 -4.68 10.35 2.56
CA VAL A 107 -4.98 10.38 1.12
C VAL A 107 -5.32 8.99 0.61
N ILE A 108 -6.16 8.93 -0.41
CA ILE A 108 -6.34 7.76 -1.25
C ILE A 108 -6.18 8.19 -2.71
N LEU A 109 -5.26 7.54 -3.42
CA LEU A 109 -4.98 7.78 -4.83
C LEU A 109 -5.45 6.59 -5.66
N LEU A 110 -6.12 6.86 -6.77
CA LEU A 110 -6.86 5.87 -7.56
C LEU A 110 -6.40 5.87 -9.01
N LYS A 111 -6.21 4.67 -9.55
CA LYS A 111 -5.95 4.43 -10.97
C LYS A 111 -7.05 3.57 -11.56
N VAL A 112 -7.59 3.97 -12.71
CA VAL A 112 -8.68 3.28 -13.41
C VAL A 112 -8.10 2.42 -14.52
N GLU A 113 -8.26 1.10 -14.39
CA GLU A 113 -7.96 0.14 -15.45
C GLU A 113 -9.26 -0.15 -16.22
N GLU A 114 -9.66 0.75 -17.12
CA GLU A 114 -10.94 0.67 -17.86
C GLU A 114 -11.15 -0.68 -18.56
N TRP A 115 -10.09 -1.21 -19.17
CA TRP A 115 -10.10 -2.49 -19.88
C TRP A 115 -10.42 -3.69 -18.98
N ARG A 116 -10.24 -3.57 -17.67
CA ARG A 116 -10.66 -4.56 -16.65
C ARG A 116 -11.91 -4.15 -15.89
N SER A 117 -12.43 -2.94 -16.11
CA SER A 117 -13.46 -2.33 -15.27
C SER A 117 -13.09 -2.35 -13.78
N LEU A 118 -11.81 -2.07 -13.48
CA LEU A 118 -11.24 -2.12 -12.14
C LEU A 118 -10.71 -0.72 -11.75
N THR A 119 -11.01 -0.28 -10.53
CA THR A 119 -10.31 0.84 -9.90
C THR A 119 -9.32 0.30 -8.89
N ARG A 120 -8.04 0.59 -9.09
CA ARG A 120 -6.95 0.19 -8.21
C ARG A 120 -6.61 1.34 -7.27
N ILE A 121 -6.45 1.02 -5.99
CA ILE A 121 -5.83 1.92 -5.02
C ILE A 121 -4.33 1.91 -5.30
N GLU A 122 -3.81 3.02 -5.81
CA GLU A 122 -2.39 3.20 -6.09
C GLU A 122 -1.62 3.53 -4.81
N ASN A 123 -2.22 4.35 -3.94
CA ASN A 123 -1.70 4.65 -2.61
C ASN A 123 -2.86 4.93 -1.63
N ILE A 124 -2.67 4.58 -0.37
CA ILE A 124 -3.55 4.96 0.73
C ILE A 124 -2.71 5.26 1.98
N ILE A 125 -2.96 6.42 2.57
CA ILE A 125 -2.38 6.86 3.84
C ILE A 125 -3.53 7.23 4.76
N VAL A 126 -3.55 6.65 5.97
CA VAL A 126 -4.62 6.75 6.97
C VAL A 126 -4.02 7.10 8.32
#